data_AF-A0A369LIW2-F1
#
_entry.id   AF-A0A369LIW2-F1
#
_cell.length_a   1.000
_cell.length_b   1.000
_cell.length_c   1.000
_cell.angle_alpha   90.00
_cell.angle_beta   90.00
_cell.angle_gamma   90.00
#
_symmetry.space_group_name_H-M   'P 1'
#
loop_
_entity.id
_entity.type
_entity.pdbx_description
1 polymer ?
#
loop_
_entity_poly.entity_id
_entity_poly.type
_entity_poly.pdbx_seq_one_letter_code
_entity_poly.pdbx_strand_id
1 'polypeptide(L)'
;MSPDRFDEMRQALQARVKASRYRHSLGVSQTAEQLARIYGVNQSEAAVAGLLHDWDKSLTGDELKRKAKKLKLAGKEVREHATGVLHSWTAAATLRDEFPELSDAVLQAIGRHTCGAVGMSDLDMVVFVADIIEPGRDFPDIEGLRAAVGEVCLEELFYRTYKANFMYLLSADMVVAPPSLDVYNSLVVERKERLEAERAACDAPAGNEASEAQLLAAEIARREQLAREAEQQMALARKAAEERERVREEKRAKMQAEAAEARAKLEARGKVRLEALLQPEPEPVMRPEQNASPQGESICDSGEAAGVKTNEASAAVSAQASVEQPAALADKQPEKPKVERTPNGARIIPIQ
;
A
#
# COMPACT_ATOMS: atom_id res chain seq x y z
N MET A 1 4.75 -0.52 20.34
CA MET A 1 5.25 -1.74 19.66
C MET A 1 6.45 -2.27 20.42
N SER A 2 6.64 -3.59 20.57
CA SER A 2 7.87 -4.10 21.20
C SER A 2 9.07 -3.98 20.24
N PRO A 3 10.31 -3.84 20.75
CA PRO A 3 11.50 -3.78 19.91
C PRO A 3 11.64 -4.98 18.96
N ASP A 4 11.35 -6.19 19.44
CA ASP A 4 11.43 -7.41 18.62
C ASP A 4 10.48 -7.37 17.42
N ARG A 5 9.22 -6.93 17.64
CA ARG A 5 8.23 -6.80 16.56
C ARG A 5 8.62 -5.74 15.54
N PHE A 6 9.18 -4.63 15.99
CA PHE A 6 9.69 -3.59 15.10
C PHE A 6 10.85 -4.12 14.22
N ASP A 7 11.75 -4.90 14.82
CA ASP A 7 12.87 -5.52 14.11
C ASP A 7 12.41 -6.56 13.08
N GLU A 8 11.35 -7.33 13.38
CA GLU A 8 10.72 -8.23 12.40
C GLU A 8 10.13 -7.48 11.20
N MET A 9 9.38 -6.40 11.45
CA MET A 9 8.84 -5.53 10.38
C MET A 9 9.96 -4.95 9.51
N ARG A 10 11.07 -4.54 10.15
CA ARG A 10 12.25 -4.02 9.47
C ARG A 10 12.89 -5.08 8.55
N GLN A 11 13.07 -6.31 9.03
CA GLN A 11 13.62 -7.41 8.23
C GLN A 11 12.69 -7.78 7.06
N ALA A 12 11.38 -7.84 7.31
CA ALA A 12 10.39 -8.11 6.27
C ALA A 12 10.42 -7.04 5.16
N LEU A 13 10.54 -5.76 5.53
CA LEU A 13 10.71 -4.67 4.57
C LEU A 13 12.01 -4.82 3.79
N GLN A 14 13.13 -5.11 4.45
CA GLN A 14 14.44 -5.28 3.81
C GLN A 14 14.43 -6.38 2.74
N ALA A 15 13.73 -7.48 2.99
CA ALA A 15 13.57 -8.57 2.03
C ALA A 15 12.66 -8.20 0.84
N ARG A 16 11.79 -7.21 1.01
CA ARG A 16 10.76 -6.82 0.04
C ARG A 16 11.22 -5.73 -0.93
N VAL A 17 11.99 -4.75 -0.46
CA VAL A 17 12.31 -3.54 -1.23
C VAL A 17 13.78 -3.46 -1.62
N LYS A 18 14.07 -2.64 -2.64
CA LYS A 18 15.47 -2.37 -3.04
C LYS A 18 16.25 -1.71 -1.90
N ALA A 19 17.56 -1.95 -1.83
CA ALA A 19 18.43 -1.41 -0.79
C ALA A 19 18.38 0.12 -0.64
N SER A 20 18.20 0.88 -1.73
CA SER A 20 18.02 2.33 -1.67
C SER A 20 16.70 2.73 -1.00
N ARG A 21 15.61 2.01 -1.31
CA ARG A 21 14.30 2.24 -0.70
C ARG A 21 14.30 1.85 0.77
N TYR A 22 14.95 0.74 1.13
CA TYR A 22 15.09 0.33 2.52
C TYR A 22 15.83 1.40 3.34
N ARG A 23 16.95 1.93 2.85
CA ARG A 23 17.67 3.03 3.52
C ARG A 23 16.79 4.27 3.69
N HIS A 24 16.03 4.63 2.65
CA HIS A 24 15.07 5.72 2.72
C HIS A 24 14.01 5.46 3.81
N SER A 25 13.38 4.29 3.84
CA SER A 25 12.40 3.94 4.88
C SER A 25 12.98 3.97 6.30
N LEU A 26 14.25 3.59 6.49
CA LEU A 26 14.94 3.76 7.78
C LEU A 26 15.10 5.24 8.15
N GLY A 27 15.50 6.08 7.18
CA GLY A 27 15.60 7.53 7.36
C GLY A 27 14.26 8.16 7.72
N VAL A 28 13.18 7.78 7.02
CA VAL A 28 11.81 8.25 7.32
C VAL A 28 11.35 7.77 8.70
N SER A 29 11.61 6.52 9.06
CA SER A 29 11.27 5.98 10.39
C SER A 29 11.92 6.79 11.52
N GLN A 30 13.23 7.03 11.42
CA GLN A 30 13.98 7.81 12.41
C GLN A 30 13.52 9.28 12.47
N THR A 31 13.29 9.88 11.31
CA THR A 31 12.81 11.26 11.19
C THR A 31 11.41 11.41 11.78
N ALA A 32 10.50 10.49 11.47
CA ALA A 32 9.14 10.47 12.00
C ALA A 32 9.13 10.31 13.53
N GLU A 33 9.97 9.43 14.08
CA GLU A 33 10.14 9.28 15.53
C GLU A 33 10.64 10.57 16.20
N GLN A 34 11.59 11.26 15.57
CA GLN A 34 12.10 12.56 16.05
C GLN A 34 11.03 13.65 15.99
N LEU A 35 10.31 13.77 14.88
CA LEU A 35 9.21 14.72 14.75
C LEU A 35 8.12 14.44 15.78
N ALA A 36 7.79 13.17 16.00
CA ALA A 36 6.81 12.77 17.00
C ALA A 36 7.23 13.17 18.42
N ARG A 37 8.52 13.07 18.76
CA ARG A 37 9.05 13.61 20.04
C ARG A 37 8.83 15.11 20.18
N ILE A 38 9.12 15.87 19.13
CA ILE A 38 9.07 17.34 19.15
C ILE A 38 7.62 17.84 19.24
N TYR A 39 6.72 17.19 18.50
CA TYR A 39 5.32 17.62 18.36
C TYR A 39 4.32 16.87 19.24
N GLY A 40 4.77 16.00 20.14
CA GLY A 40 3.89 15.31 21.10
C GLY A 40 3.05 14.18 20.51
N VAL A 41 3.52 13.55 19.43
CA VAL A 41 2.85 12.41 18.77
C VAL A 41 3.42 11.08 19.30
N ASN A 42 2.67 9.98 19.18
CA ASN A 42 3.15 8.65 19.56
C ASN A 42 4.38 8.24 18.72
N GLN A 43 5.55 8.23 19.36
CA GLN A 43 6.84 7.92 18.74
C GLN A 43 6.89 6.52 18.12
N SER A 44 6.33 5.52 18.80
CA SER A 44 6.34 4.14 18.32
C SER A 44 5.47 3.98 17.08
N GLU A 45 4.32 4.63 17.02
CA GLU A 45 3.45 4.60 15.85
C GLU A 45 4.06 5.37 14.68
N ALA A 46 4.67 6.54 14.94
CA ALA A 46 5.36 7.32 13.93
C ALA A 46 6.55 6.57 13.31
N ALA A 47 7.37 5.91 14.14
CA ALA A 47 8.49 5.10 13.66
C ALA A 47 8.02 3.94 12.76
N VAL A 48 6.96 3.23 13.16
CA VAL A 48 6.40 2.11 12.40
C VAL A 48 5.76 2.59 11.09
N ALA A 49 4.97 3.66 11.14
CA ALA A 49 4.36 4.24 9.95
C ALA A 49 5.42 4.73 8.96
N GLY A 50 6.46 5.42 9.45
CA GLY A 50 7.60 5.86 8.63
C GLY A 50 8.40 4.70 8.04
N LEU A 51 8.58 3.59 8.78
CA LEU A 51 9.25 2.39 8.27
C LEU A 51 8.46 1.76 7.12
N LEU A 52 7.14 1.64 7.26
CA LEU A 52 6.29 0.85 6.36
C LEU A 52 5.58 1.66 5.28
N HIS A 53 5.70 3.00 5.27
CA HIS A 53 4.94 3.88 4.35
C HIS A 53 5.05 3.47 2.88
N ASP A 54 6.24 3.00 2.48
CA ASP A 54 6.62 2.67 1.11
C ASP A 54 6.56 1.16 0.81
N TRP A 55 5.82 0.37 1.61
CA TRP A 55 5.76 -1.10 1.50
C TRP A 55 5.53 -1.60 0.07
N ASP A 56 4.65 -0.94 -0.67
CA ASP A 56 4.29 -1.32 -2.04
C ASP A 56 5.06 -0.55 -3.13
N LYS A 57 6.06 0.26 -2.76
CA LYS A 57 6.79 1.11 -3.71
C LYS A 57 7.64 0.34 -4.72
N SER A 58 7.97 -0.91 -4.42
CA SER A 58 8.73 -1.78 -5.33
C SER A 58 7.85 -2.46 -6.38
N LEU A 59 6.52 -2.36 -6.27
CA LEU A 59 5.61 -2.85 -7.30
C LEU A 59 5.70 -1.98 -8.56
N THR A 60 5.61 -2.63 -9.71
CA THR A 60 5.49 -1.97 -11.00
C THR A 60 4.14 -1.23 -11.10
N GLY A 61 4.05 -0.27 -12.03
CA GLY A 61 2.80 0.46 -12.26
C GLY A 61 1.62 -0.46 -12.58
N ASP A 62 1.83 -1.52 -13.36
CA ASP A 62 0.76 -2.47 -13.69
C ASP A 62 0.36 -3.35 -12.52
N GLU A 63 1.31 -3.73 -11.65
CA GLU A 63 1.01 -4.42 -10.40
C GLU A 63 0.18 -3.54 -9.46
N LEU A 64 0.57 -2.26 -9.31
CA LEU A 64 -0.19 -1.29 -8.52
C LEU A 64 -1.60 -1.10 -9.08
N LYS A 65 -1.76 -0.95 -10.40
CA LYS A 65 -3.08 -0.84 -11.06
C LYS A 65 -3.95 -2.07 -10.80
N ARG A 66 -3.40 -3.28 -11.00
CA ARG A 66 -4.13 -4.55 -10.76
C ARG A 66 -4.53 -4.68 -9.29
N LYS A 67 -3.61 -4.37 -8.39
CA LYS A 67 -3.84 -4.44 -6.94
C LYS A 67 -4.89 -3.43 -6.49
N ALA A 68 -4.77 -2.16 -6.90
CA ALA A 68 -5.76 -1.12 -6.62
C ALA A 68 -7.15 -1.50 -7.16
N LYS A 69 -7.23 -2.03 -8.39
CA LYS A 69 -8.50 -2.50 -8.97
C LYS A 69 -9.12 -3.64 -8.15
N LYS A 70 -8.32 -4.65 -7.75
CA LYS A 70 -8.77 -5.78 -6.91
C LYS A 70 -9.30 -5.30 -5.56
N LEU A 71 -8.62 -4.34 -4.95
CA LEU A 71 -8.96 -3.76 -3.66
C LEU A 71 -10.05 -2.67 -3.74
N LYS A 72 -10.56 -2.38 -4.96
CA LYS A 72 -11.54 -1.31 -5.23
C LYS A 72 -11.06 0.06 -4.74
N LEU A 73 -9.76 0.32 -4.87
CA LEU A 73 -9.12 1.58 -4.55
C LEU A 73 -9.04 2.47 -5.80
N ALA A 74 -9.21 3.77 -5.59
CA ALA A 74 -9.08 4.85 -6.56
C ALA A 74 -10.10 4.84 -7.72
N GLY A 75 -10.30 6.00 -8.34
CA GLY A 75 -11.00 6.13 -9.63
C GLY A 75 -10.16 5.58 -10.80
N LYS A 76 -10.79 5.41 -11.97
CA LYS A 76 -10.10 5.00 -13.20
C LYS A 76 -8.97 5.97 -13.57
N GLU A 77 -9.26 7.26 -13.54
CA GLU A 77 -8.32 8.34 -13.86
C GLU A 77 -7.02 8.26 -13.04
N VAL A 78 -7.13 8.15 -11.71
CA VAL A 78 -5.95 8.05 -10.83
C VAL A 78 -5.16 6.77 -11.10
N ARG A 79 -5.84 5.64 -11.36
CA ARG A 79 -5.13 4.40 -11.69
C ARG A 79 -4.34 4.51 -12.99
N GLU A 80 -4.90 5.18 -14.00
CA GLU A 80 -4.30 5.27 -15.34
C GLU A 80 -3.22 6.34 -15.45
N HIS A 81 -3.42 7.50 -14.82
CA HIS A 81 -2.58 8.69 -15.03
C HIS A 81 -1.72 9.08 -13.82
N ALA A 82 -2.10 8.67 -12.60
CA ALA A 82 -1.36 8.97 -11.37
C ALA A 82 -0.93 7.69 -10.63
N THR A 83 -0.50 6.67 -11.38
CA THR A 83 -0.21 5.33 -10.85
C THR A 83 0.76 5.33 -9.66
N GLY A 84 1.71 6.28 -9.64
CA GLY A 84 2.67 6.43 -8.55
C GLY A 84 2.02 6.64 -7.18
N VAL A 85 0.84 7.25 -7.09
CA VAL A 85 0.19 7.51 -5.79
C VAL A 85 -0.42 6.26 -5.17
N LEU A 86 -0.70 5.23 -5.99
CA LEU A 86 -1.42 4.03 -5.56
C LEU A 86 -0.67 3.24 -4.49
N HIS A 87 0.66 3.33 -4.43
CA HIS A 87 1.45 2.57 -3.46
C HIS A 87 1.07 2.89 -2.01
N SER A 88 0.72 4.14 -1.69
CA SER A 88 0.27 4.52 -0.34
C SER A 88 -1.00 3.76 0.04
N TRP A 89 -2.01 3.78 -0.83
CA TRP A 89 -3.30 3.13 -0.58
C TRP A 89 -3.19 1.60 -0.59
N THR A 90 -2.41 1.04 -1.52
CA THR A 90 -2.23 -0.41 -1.57
C THR A 90 -1.37 -0.91 -0.42
N ALA A 91 -0.35 -0.15 0.02
CA ALA A 91 0.45 -0.46 1.20
C ALA A 91 -0.44 -0.52 2.45
N ALA A 92 -1.21 0.53 2.73
CA ALA A 92 -2.12 0.57 3.87
C ALA A 92 -3.11 -0.61 3.88
N ALA A 93 -3.67 -0.96 2.71
CA ALA A 93 -4.57 -2.10 2.60
C ALA A 93 -3.86 -3.45 2.81
N THR A 94 -2.63 -3.59 2.34
CA THR A 94 -1.84 -4.84 2.46
C THR A 94 -1.35 -5.06 3.87
N LEU A 95 -0.82 -4.02 4.48
CA LEU A 95 -0.23 -4.06 5.81
C LEU A 95 -1.27 -4.41 6.89
N ARG A 96 -2.55 -4.14 6.65
CA ARG A 96 -3.64 -4.60 7.51
C ARG A 96 -3.71 -6.12 7.65
N ASP A 97 -3.37 -6.85 6.59
CA ASP A 97 -3.36 -8.31 6.59
C ASP A 97 -1.98 -8.88 7.00
N GLU A 98 -0.88 -8.22 6.59
CA GLU A 98 0.49 -8.65 6.91
C GLU A 98 0.87 -8.42 8.38
N PHE A 99 0.41 -7.32 8.97
CA PHE A 99 0.66 -6.95 10.37
C PHE A 99 -0.66 -6.51 11.03
N PRO A 100 -1.52 -7.46 11.43
CA PRO A 100 -2.82 -7.16 12.02
C PRO A 100 -2.77 -6.33 13.31
N GLU A 101 -1.61 -6.28 13.97
CA GLU A 101 -1.36 -5.48 15.17
C GLU A 101 -1.20 -3.97 14.91
N LEU A 102 -1.09 -3.55 13.64
CA LEU A 102 -1.00 -2.13 13.30
C LEU A 102 -2.31 -1.40 13.60
N SER A 103 -2.23 -0.28 14.31
CA SER A 103 -3.38 0.55 14.61
C SER A 103 -3.96 1.18 13.34
N ASP A 104 -5.26 1.50 13.37
CA ASP A 104 -5.90 2.21 12.27
C ASP A 104 -5.23 3.58 12.00
N ALA A 105 -4.67 4.22 13.03
CA ALA A 105 -3.91 5.46 12.90
C ALA A 105 -2.62 5.28 12.08
N VAL A 106 -1.85 4.21 12.33
CA VAL A 106 -0.65 3.88 11.53
C VAL A 106 -1.02 3.59 10.09
N LEU A 107 -2.03 2.75 9.86
CA LEU A 107 -2.48 2.40 8.51
C LEU A 107 -3.03 3.63 7.76
N GLN A 108 -3.69 4.55 8.45
CA GLN A 108 -4.15 5.81 7.89
C GLN A 108 -3.00 6.72 7.47
N ALA A 109 -2.00 6.92 8.34
CA ALA A 109 -0.84 7.74 8.02
C ALA A 109 -0.09 7.19 6.80
N ILE A 110 0.08 5.87 6.72
CA ILE A 110 0.63 5.19 5.53
C ILE A 110 -0.25 5.43 4.30
N GLY A 111 -1.57 5.34 4.42
CA GLY A 111 -2.49 5.56 3.30
C GLY A 111 -2.51 7.01 2.79
N ARG A 112 -2.14 7.98 3.62
CA ARG A 112 -2.21 9.41 3.31
C ARG A 112 -0.86 10.05 2.97
N HIS A 113 0.25 9.35 3.16
CA HIS A 113 1.59 9.95 3.05
C HIS A 113 1.95 10.54 1.67
N THR A 114 1.31 10.11 0.58
CA THR A 114 1.64 10.64 -0.77
C THR A 114 0.78 11.84 -1.17
N CYS A 115 -0.55 11.71 -1.09
CA CYS A 115 -1.47 12.74 -1.57
C CYS A 115 -1.97 13.68 -0.47
N GLY A 116 -1.78 13.32 0.80
CA GLY A 116 -2.53 13.89 1.91
C GLY A 116 -4.01 13.53 1.89
N ALA A 117 -4.74 14.06 2.86
CA ALA A 117 -6.20 14.11 2.89
C ALA A 117 -6.63 15.40 3.62
N VAL A 118 -7.88 15.84 3.43
CA VAL A 118 -8.44 16.90 4.29
C VAL A 118 -8.59 16.34 5.71
N GLY A 119 -8.23 17.12 6.73
CA GLY A 119 -8.24 16.65 8.12
C GLY A 119 -7.18 15.58 8.40
N MET A 120 -5.92 15.87 8.06
CA MET A 120 -4.77 15.04 8.43
C MET A 120 -4.64 15.03 9.96
N SER A 121 -4.43 13.84 10.54
CA SER A 121 -4.04 13.74 11.94
C SER A 121 -2.59 14.18 12.14
N ASP A 122 -2.18 14.44 13.38
CA ASP A 122 -0.78 14.76 13.69
C ASP A 122 0.18 13.65 13.24
N LEU A 123 -0.22 12.38 13.37
CA LEU A 123 0.55 11.25 12.87
C LEU A 123 0.64 11.24 11.34
N ASP A 124 -0.45 11.56 10.65
CA ASP A 124 -0.44 11.66 9.19
C ASP A 124 0.55 12.77 8.74
N MET A 125 0.48 13.93 9.40
CA MET A 125 1.36 15.08 9.11
C MET A 125 2.83 14.74 9.38
N VAL A 126 3.12 14.11 10.51
CA VAL A 126 4.48 13.67 10.88
C VAL A 126 5.06 12.74 9.81
N VAL A 127 4.32 11.72 9.37
CA VAL A 127 4.81 10.75 8.37
C VAL A 127 4.99 11.41 7.01
N PHE A 128 4.06 12.28 6.60
CA PHE A 128 4.19 13.04 5.35
C PHE A 128 5.44 13.92 5.35
N VAL A 129 5.65 14.68 6.44
CA VAL A 129 6.81 15.57 6.57
C VAL A 129 8.10 14.75 6.58
N ALA A 130 8.14 13.65 7.33
CA ALA A 130 9.31 12.78 7.42
C ALA A 130 9.76 12.22 6.06
N ASP A 131 8.84 11.80 5.18
CA ASP A 131 9.18 11.30 3.83
C ASP A 131 9.91 12.35 2.97
N ILE A 132 9.56 13.62 3.15
CA ILE A 132 10.17 14.71 2.39
C ILE A 132 11.51 15.15 3.01
N ILE A 133 11.60 15.27 4.33
CA ILE A 133 12.76 15.92 4.98
C ILE A 133 13.84 14.96 5.48
N GLU A 134 13.63 13.64 5.38
CA GLU A 134 14.61 12.65 5.87
C GLU A 134 16.03 12.91 5.29
N PRO A 135 17.10 12.64 6.05
CA PRO A 135 18.46 13.11 5.71
C PRO A 135 19.00 12.71 4.34
N GLY A 136 18.52 11.61 3.76
CA GLY A 136 18.90 11.10 2.45
C GLY A 136 18.20 11.78 1.26
N ARG A 137 17.22 12.66 1.50
CA ARG A 137 16.55 13.45 0.46
C ARG A 137 17.35 14.69 0.10
N ASP A 138 17.27 15.01 -1.19
CA ASP A 138 17.70 16.27 -1.80
C ASP A 138 16.49 16.81 -2.58
N PHE A 139 15.88 17.86 -2.05
CA PHE A 139 14.62 18.42 -2.53
C PHE A 139 14.71 19.96 -2.46
N PRO A 140 14.08 20.71 -3.40
CA PRO A 140 14.11 22.17 -3.35
C PRO A 140 13.63 22.72 -2.00
N ASP A 141 14.43 23.61 -1.39
CA ASP A 141 14.14 24.23 -0.09
C ASP A 141 14.08 23.26 1.11
N ILE A 142 14.65 22.06 1.00
CA ILE A 142 14.64 21.06 2.09
C ILE A 142 15.32 21.57 3.36
N GLU A 143 16.37 22.38 3.24
CA GLU A 143 17.06 22.97 4.39
C GLU A 143 16.18 23.96 5.16
N GLY A 144 15.35 24.74 4.45
CA GLY A 144 14.36 25.62 5.07
C GLY A 144 13.29 24.81 5.83
N LEU A 145 12.87 23.67 5.27
CA LEU A 145 11.93 22.77 5.93
C LEU A 145 12.55 22.10 7.18
N ARG A 146 13.80 21.62 7.08
CA ARG A 146 14.53 21.02 8.22
C ARG A 146 14.75 22.04 9.33
N ALA A 147 15.10 23.28 9.00
CA ALA A 147 15.28 24.36 9.97
C ALA A 147 13.98 24.80 10.66
N ALA A 148 12.82 24.57 10.03
CA ALA A 148 11.52 24.90 10.63
C ALA A 148 11.05 23.89 11.69
N VAL A 149 11.68 22.71 11.77
CA VAL A 149 11.33 21.68 12.75
C VAL A 149 11.54 22.21 14.18
N GLY A 150 10.47 22.22 14.98
CA GLY A 150 10.47 22.76 16.35
C GLY A 150 10.34 24.29 16.45
N GLU A 151 10.65 25.03 15.37
CA GLU A 151 10.52 26.49 15.32
C GLU A 151 9.09 26.95 14.99
N VAL A 152 8.32 26.10 14.29
CA VAL A 152 6.91 26.33 13.98
C VAL A 152 6.06 25.16 14.43
N CYS A 153 4.74 25.39 14.62
CA CYS A 153 3.79 24.32 14.92
C CYS A 153 3.72 23.29 13.77
N LEU A 154 3.24 22.08 14.10
CA LEU A 154 3.20 20.96 13.15
C LEU A 154 2.37 21.28 11.91
N GLU A 155 1.26 22.00 12.07
CA GLU A 155 0.36 22.39 10.98
C GLU A 155 1.04 23.37 10.01
N GLU A 156 1.86 24.29 10.53
CA GLU A 156 2.63 25.21 9.69
C GLU A 156 3.78 24.48 9.00
N LEU A 157 4.48 23.57 9.68
CA LEU A 157 5.52 22.73 9.07
C LEU A 157 4.92 21.87 7.95
N PHE A 158 3.79 21.22 8.21
CA PHE A 158 3.08 20.41 7.22
C PHE A 158 2.64 21.25 6.03
N TYR A 159 2.05 22.43 6.23
CA TYR A 159 1.68 23.34 5.14
C TYR A 159 2.89 23.69 4.26
N ARG A 160 4.02 24.08 4.87
CA ARG A 160 5.24 24.43 4.14
C ARG A 160 5.76 23.27 3.32
N THR A 161 5.85 22.08 3.93
CA THR A 161 6.29 20.86 3.25
C THR A 161 5.35 20.46 2.13
N TYR A 162 4.03 20.49 2.38
CA TYR A 162 3.02 20.15 1.38
C TYR A 162 3.07 21.11 0.18
N LYS A 163 3.16 22.43 0.44
CA LYS A 163 3.29 23.44 -0.60
C LYS A 163 4.57 23.24 -1.42
N ALA A 164 5.71 22.97 -0.77
CA ALA A 164 6.97 22.74 -1.47
C ALA A 164 6.86 21.49 -2.38
N ASN A 165 6.31 20.39 -1.86
CA ASN A 165 6.03 19.18 -2.64
C ASN A 165 5.09 19.46 -3.83
N PHE A 166 3.99 20.16 -3.60
CA PHE A 166 3.02 20.51 -4.63
C PHE A 166 3.63 21.36 -5.74
N MET A 167 4.44 22.37 -5.39
CA MET A 167 5.17 23.20 -6.36
C MET A 167 6.16 22.38 -7.17
N TYR A 168 6.84 21.39 -6.56
CA TYR A 168 7.71 20.48 -7.28
C TYR A 168 6.93 19.67 -8.32
N LEU A 169 5.76 19.11 -7.97
CA LEU A 169 4.93 18.37 -8.91
C LEU A 169 4.61 19.20 -10.16
N LEU A 170 4.23 20.47 -9.96
CA LEU A 170 3.95 21.41 -11.05
C LEU A 170 5.20 21.72 -11.88
N SER A 171 6.33 21.99 -11.23
CA SER A 171 7.58 22.33 -11.91
C SER A 171 8.19 21.17 -12.71
N ALA A 172 7.85 19.94 -12.35
CA ALA A 172 8.33 18.71 -12.96
C ALA A 172 7.34 18.13 -14.00
N ASP A 173 6.29 18.88 -14.38
CA ASP A 173 5.23 18.46 -15.31
C ASP A 173 4.60 17.10 -14.93
N MET A 174 4.49 16.82 -13.63
CA MET A 174 3.91 15.58 -13.13
C MET A 174 2.40 15.69 -12.94
N VAL A 175 1.70 14.58 -13.19
CA VAL A 175 0.25 14.49 -12.94
C VAL A 175 -0.03 14.68 -11.46
N VAL A 176 -0.77 15.73 -11.12
CA VAL A 176 -1.28 15.96 -9.77
C VAL A 176 -2.57 15.17 -9.62
N ALA A 177 -2.59 14.22 -8.69
CA ALA A 177 -3.81 13.48 -8.39
C ALA A 177 -4.89 14.45 -7.85
N PRO A 178 -6.16 14.36 -8.28
CA PRO A 178 -7.20 15.31 -7.87
C PRO A 178 -7.29 15.58 -6.36
N PRO A 179 -7.19 14.56 -5.46
CA PRO A 179 -7.22 14.81 -4.02
C PRO A 179 -6.15 15.78 -3.53
N SER A 180 -5.00 15.85 -4.20
CA SER A 180 -3.89 16.69 -3.76
C SER A 180 -4.18 18.19 -3.90
N LEU A 181 -5.03 18.59 -4.87
CA LEU A 181 -5.47 19.97 -5.00
C LEU A 181 -6.47 20.34 -3.89
N ASP A 182 -7.38 19.44 -3.55
CA ASP A 182 -8.35 19.64 -2.46
C ASP A 182 -7.63 19.85 -1.13
N VAL A 183 -6.62 19.05 -0.84
CA VAL A 183 -5.75 19.21 0.34
C VAL A 183 -5.06 20.57 0.33
N TYR A 184 -4.45 20.96 -0.79
CA TYR A 184 -3.78 22.27 -0.89
C TYR A 184 -4.74 23.42 -0.57
N ASN A 185 -5.93 23.41 -1.19
CA ASN A 185 -6.93 24.45 -0.98
C ASN A 185 -7.40 24.49 0.49
N SER A 186 -7.65 23.33 1.10
CA SER A 186 -8.02 23.24 2.52
C SER A 186 -6.95 23.85 3.41
N LEU A 187 -5.68 23.49 3.20
CA LEU A 187 -4.57 24.00 4.00
C LEU A 187 -4.38 25.52 3.86
N VAL A 188 -4.62 26.08 2.67
CA VAL A 188 -4.54 27.53 2.45
C VAL A 188 -5.63 28.26 3.25
N VAL A 189 -6.86 27.74 3.25
CA VAL A 189 -7.99 28.31 4.02
C VAL A 189 -7.73 28.18 5.52
N GLU A 190 -7.44 26.98 6.00
CA GLU A 190 -7.16 26.70 7.42
C GLU A 190 -6.00 27.55 7.96
N ARG A 191 -4.94 27.71 7.17
CA ARG A 191 -3.80 28.57 7.54
C ARG A 191 -4.20 30.04 7.61
N LYS A 192 -5.00 30.52 6.66
CA LYS A 192 -5.47 31.91 6.68
C LYS A 192 -6.29 32.18 7.94
N GLU A 193 -7.26 31.31 8.23
CA GLU A 193 -8.11 31.41 9.42
C GLU A 193 -7.29 31.36 10.71
N ARG A 194 -6.30 30.46 10.80
CA ARG A 194 -5.38 30.38 11.95
C ARG A 194 -4.60 31.69 12.14
N LEU A 195 -3.98 32.21 11.08
CA LEU A 195 -3.19 33.45 11.16
C LEU A 195 -4.07 34.68 11.49
N GLU A 196 -5.31 34.72 11.00
CA GLU A 196 -6.28 35.76 11.37
C GLU A 196 -6.68 35.66 12.85
N ALA A 197 -6.90 34.44 13.36
CA ALA A 197 -7.18 34.22 14.77
C ALA A 197 -5.99 34.59 15.68
N GLU A 198 -4.76 34.24 15.29
CA GLU A 198 -3.53 34.62 16.02
C GLU A 198 -3.34 36.15 16.06
N ARG A 199 -3.58 36.84 14.95
CA ARG A 199 -3.54 38.31 14.89
C ARG A 199 -4.60 38.94 15.76
N ALA A 200 -5.84 38.45 15.68
CA ALA A 200 -6.94 38.95 16.52
C ALA A 200 -6.66 38.75 18.01
N ALA A 201 -5.97 37.66 18.39
CA ALA A 201 -5.53 37.45 19.77
C ALA A 201 -4.45 38.45 20.21
N CYS A 202 -3.56 38.86 19.31
CA CYS A 202 -2.52 39.88 19.57
C CYS A 202 -3.08 41.32 19.60
N ASP A 203 -4.11 41.61 18.80
CA ASP A 203 -4.75 42.92 18.70
C ASP A 203 -5.85 43.14 19.76
N ALA A 204 -6.21 42.10 20.52
CA ALA A 204 -7.11 42.24 21.66
C ALA A 204 -6.49 43.22 22.68
N PRO A 205 -7.25 44.22 23.18
CA PRO A 205 -6.71 45.15 24.18
C PRO A 205 -6.20 44.33 25.36
N ALA A 206 -4.98 44.62 25.83
CA ALA A 206 -4.36 43.98 26.97
C ALA A 206 -5.31 44.06 28.18
N GLY A 207 -6.17 43.06 28.31
CA GLY A 207 -6.98 42.85 29.48
C GLY A 207 -6.00 42.49 30.59
N ASN A 208 -6.11 43.20 31.72
CA ASN A 208 -5.49 42.90 33.01
C ASN A 208 -5.08 41.42 33.14
N GLU A 209 -3.91 41.08 33.70
CA GLU A 209 -3.34 39.70 33.80
C GLU A 209 -4.36 38.57 34.08
N ALA A 210 -5.44 38.87 34.78
CA ALA A 210 -6.63 38.01 34.92
C ALA A 210 -7.25 37.52 33.58
N SER A 211 -7.23 38.32 32.53
CA SER A 211 -7.76 38.06 31.18
C SER A 211 -6.83 37.16 30.35
N GLU A 212 -5.51 37.33 30.45
CA GLU A 212 -4.55 36.41 29.84
C GLU A 212 -4.58 35.04 30.54
N ALA A 213 -4.67 35.02 31.87
CA ALA A 213 -4.88 33.80 32.63
C ALA A 213 -6.21 33.12 32.28
N GLN A 214 -7.28 33.88 32.03
CA GLN A 214 -8.57 33.36 31.57
C GLN A 214 -8.51 32.80 30.14
N LEU A 215 -7.81 33.47 29.22
CA LEU A 215 -7.60 32.99 27.85
C LEU A 215 -6.74 31.72 27.84
N LEU A 216 -5.66 31.69 28.62
CA LEU A 216 -4.83 30.51 28.76
C LEU A 216 -5.59 29.36 29.43
N ALA A 217 -6.41 29.64 30.45
CA ALA A 217 -7.28 28.65 31.06
C ALA A 217 -8.33 28.13 30.08
N ALA A 218 -8.90 28.99 29.23
CA ALA A 218 -9.85 28.60 28.20
C ALA A 218 -9.19 27.74 27.11
N GLU A 219 -7.98 28.07 26.68
CA GLU A 219 -7.21 27.29 25.71
C GLU A 219 -6.75 25.95 26.29
N ILE A 220 -6.29 25.91 27.55
CA ILE A 220 -6.00 24.65 28.27
C ILE A 220 -7.26 23.80 28.37
N ALA A 221 -8.39 24.39 28.78
CA ALA A 221 -9.66 23.66 28.87
C ALA A 221 -10.12 23.13 27.51
N ARG A 222 -9.92 23.90 26.43
CA ARG A 222 -10.20 23.47 25.05
C ARG A 222 -9.32 22.31 24.62
N ARG A 223 -8.01 22.37 24.89
CA ARG A 223 -7.07 21.29 24.59
C ARG A 223 -7.39 20.03 25.39
N GLU A 224 -7.74 20.17 26.67
CA GLU A 224 -8.20 19.05 27.48
C GLU A 224 -9.51 18.46 26.97
N GLN A 225 -10.45 19.30 26.50
CA GLN A 225 -11.69 18.83 25.90
C GLN A 225 -11.41 18.05 24.61
N LEU A 226 -10.58 18.59 23.70
CA LEU A 226 -10.17 17.89 22.48
C LEU A 226 -9.45 16.58 22.79
N ALA A 227 -8.60 16.55 23.82
CA ALA A 227 -7.93 15.33 24.28
C ALA A 227 -8.94 14.29 24.80
N ARG A 228 -9.95 14.72 25.59
CA ARG A 228 -11.04 13.84 26.06
C ARG A 228 -11.88 13.32 24.90
N GLU A 229 -12.21 14.16 23.93
CA GLU A 229 -12.96 13.76 22.73
C GLU A 229 -12.16 12.77 21.87
N ALA A 230 -10.85 13.00 21.71
CA ALA A 230 -9.94 12.09 21.02
C ALA A 230 -9.83 10.74 21.75
N GLU A 231 -9.71 10.73 23.08
CA GLU A 231 -9.69 9.51 23.88
C GLU A 231 -11.01 8.73 23.76
N GLN A 232 -12.15 9.43 23.78
CA GLN A 232 -13.46 8.82 23.54
C GLN A 232 -13.57 8.25 22.12
N GLN A 233 -13.10 8.97 21.10
CA GLN A 233 -13.04 8.49 19.72
C GLN A 233 -12.17 7.24 19.60
N MET A 234 -10.99 7.22 20.23
CA MET A 234 -10.11 6.06 20.26
C MET A 234 -10.75 4.88 21.00
N ALA A 235 -11.45 5.11 22.11
CA ALA A 235 -12.17 4.08 22.84
C ALA A 235 -13.33 3.49 22.02
N LEU A 236 -14.05 4.33 21.28
CA LEU A 236 -15.09 3.89 20.34
C LEU A 236 -14.49 3.09 19.18
N ALA A 237 -13.38 3.57 18.60
CA ALA A 237 -12.66 2.86 17.55
C ALA A 237 -12.14 1.50 18.02
N ARG A 238 -11.62 1.42 19.26
CA ARG A 238 -11.19 0.17 19.89
C ARG A 238 -12.36 -0.81 20.06
N LYS A 239 -13.50 -0.36 20.58
CA LYS A 239 -14.70 -1.21 20.68
C LYS A 239 -15.18 -1.70 19.31
N ALA A 240 -15.17 -0.82 18.31
CA ALA A 240 -15.51 -1.19 16.95
C ALA A 240 -14.51 -2.20 16.36
N ALA A 241 -13.23 -2.10 16.69
CA ALA A 241 -12.20 -3.06 16.29
C ALA A 241 -12.41 -4.42 16.96
N GLU A 242 -12.66 -4.45 18.27
CA GLU A 242 -12.98 -5.66 19.05
C GLU A 242 -14.25 -6.35 18.48
N GLU A 243 -15.28 -5.59 18.13
CA GLU A 243 -16.49 -6.13 17.52
C GLU A 243 -16.23 -6.71 16.12
N ARG A 244 -15.42 -6.03 15.30
CA ARG A 244 -15.01 -6.54 13.98
C ARG A 244 -14.19 -7.82 14.10
N GLU A 245 -13.33 -7.92 15.12
CA GLU A 245 -12.56 -9.13 15.41
C GLU A 245 -13.47 -10.29 15.80
N ARG A 246 -14.42 -10.06 16.72
CA ARG A 246 -15.43 -11.06 17.09
C ARG A 246 -16.21 -11.58 15.87
N VAL A 247 -16.68 -10.68 15.00
CA VAL A 247 -17.36 -11.05 13.75
C VAL A 247 -16.45 -11.87 12.82
N ARG A 248 -15.15 -11.55 12.76
CA ARG A 248 -14.18 -12.33 11.99
C ARG A 248 -13.97 -13.73 12.58
N GLU A 249 -13.86 -13.85 13.90
CA GLU A 249 -13.72 -15.14 14.59
C GLU A 249 -14.95 -16.03 14.36
N GLU A 250 -16.16 -15.48 14.51
CA GLU A 250 -17.41 -16.18 14.21
C GLU A 250 -17.44 -16.69 12.75
N LYS A 251 -17.02 -15.85 11.79
CA LYS A 251 -16.93 -16.24 10.38
C LYS A 251 -15.88 -17.32 10.13
N ARG A 252 -14.72 -17.26 10.82
CA ARG A 252 -13.66 -18.26 10.72
C ARG A 252 -14.09 -19.61 11.29
N ALA A 253 -14.78 -19.60 12.44
CA ALA A 253 -15.33 -20.81 13.05
C ALA A 253 -16.37 -21.47 12.13
N LYS A 254 -17.27 -20.68 11.53
CA LYS A 254 -18.25 -21.19 10.56
C LYS A 254 -17.56 -21.85 9.34
N MET A 255 -16.56 -21.19 8.78
CA MET A 255 -15.81 -21.72 7.63
C MET A 255 -15.05 -23.01 7.98
N GLN A 256 -14.49 -23.10 9.19
CA GLN A 256 -13.84 -24.32 9.68
C GLN A 256 -14.84 -25.46 9.87
N ALA A 257 -16.03 -25.18 10.39
CA ALA A 257 -17.10 -26.18 10.54
C ALA A 257 -17.55 -26.71 9.17
N GLU A 258 -17.79 -25.82 8.19
CA GLU A 258 -18.14 -26.20 6.82
C GLU A 258 -17.03 -27.05 6.16
N ALA A 259 -15.75 -26.68 6.36
CA ALA A 259 -14.61 -27.43 5.86
C ALA A 259 -14.46 -28.81 6.52
N ALA A 260 -14.73 -28.91 7.82
CA ALA A 260 -14.71 -30.18 8.55
C ALA A 260 -15.84 -31.12 8.09
N GLU A 261 -17.04 -30.58 7.87
CA GLU A 261 -18.18 -31.34 7.32
C GLU A 261 -17.87 -31.84 5.91
N ALA A 262 -17.28 -30.99 5.05
CA ALA A 262 -16.86 -31.38 3.72
C ALA A 262 -15.81 -32.50 3.74
N ARG A 263 -14.83 -32.43 4.64
CA ARG A 263 -13.83 -33.51 4.84
C ARG A 263 -14.47 -34.81 5.29
N ALA A 264 -15.38 -34.76 6.27
CA ALA A 264 -16.09 -35.95 6.76
C ALA A 264 -16.92 -36.63 5.65
N LYS A 265 -17.61 -35.84 4.81
CA LYS A 265 -18.34 -36.37 3.64
C LYS A 265 -17.40 -37.05 2.62
N LEU A 266 -16.20 -36.51 2.44
CA LEU A 266 -15.21 -37.04 1.51
C LEU A 266 -14.60 -38.36 2.02
N GLU A 267 -14.29 -38.43 3.32
CA GLU A 267 -13.85 -39.68 3.97
C GLU A 267 -14.93 -40.76 3.95
N ALA A 268 -16.19 -40.41 4.23
CA ALA A 268 -17.31 -41.35 4.16
C ALA A 268 -17.48 -41.91 2.74
N ARG A 269 -17.42 -41.05 1.71
CA ARG A 269 -17.43 -41.48 0.30
C ARG A 269 -16.22 -42.36 -0.06
N GLY A 270 -15.05 -42.05 0.48
CA GLY A 270 -13.84 -42.85 0.32
C GLY A 270 -13.99 -44.25 0.91
N LYS A 271 -14.54 -44.37 2.12
CA LYS A 271 -14.83 -45.65 2.77
C LYS A 271 -15.84 -46.49 2.00
N VAL A 272 -16.96 -45.90 1.58
CA VAL A 272 -17.97 -46.60 0.76
C VAL A 272 -17.36 -47.11 -0.56
N ARG A 273 -16.49 -46.32 -1.19
CA ARG A 273 -15.81 -46.74 -2.42
C ARG A 273 -14.79 -47.85 -2.20
N LEU A 274 -14.07 -47.83 -1.08
CA LEU A 274 -13.13 -48.89 -0.71
C LEU A 274 -13.88 -50.20 -0.40
N GLU A 275 -15.00 -50.11 0.32
CA GLU A 275 -15.85 -51.25 0.70
C GLU A 275 -16.51 -51.90 -0.52
N ALA A 276 -16.89 -51.10 -1.52
CA ALA A 276 -17.37 -51.61 -2.82
C ALA A 276 -16.28 -52.33 -3.63
N LEU A 277 -15.00 -51.91 -3.51
CA LEU A 277 -13.86 -52.56 -4.18
C LEU A 277 -13.41 -53.85 -3.49
N LEU A 278 -13.77 -54.06 -2.22
CA LEU A 278 -13.50 -55.27 -1.46
C LEU A 278 -14.61 -56.33 -1.56
N GLN A 279 -15.70 -56.07 -2.29
CA GLN A 279 -16.70 -57.11 -2.52
C GLN A 279 -16.16 -58.17 -3.50
N PRO A 280 -16.30 -59.47 -3.20
CA PRO A 280 -15.82 -60.53 -4.08
C PRO A 280 -16.61 -60.48 -5.40
N GLU A 281 -15.88 -60.46 -6.52
CA GLU A 281 -16.46 -60.58 -7.86
C GLU A 281 -17.30 -61.87 -7.95
N PRO A 282 -18.53 -61.81 -8.49
CA PRO A 282 -19.39 -62.99 -8.59
C PRO A 282 -18.75 -64.02 -9.53
N GLU A 283 -18.74 -65.29 -9.10
CA GLU A 283 -18.13 -66.38 -9.86
C GLU A 283 -18.73 -66.49 -11.28
N PRO A 284 -17.88 -66.69 -12.31
CA PRO A 284 -18.35 -66.75 -13.69
C PRO A 284 -19.17 -68.03 -13.92
N VAL A 285 -20.47 -67.84 -14.18
CA VAL A 285 -21.38 -68.91 -14.61
C VAL A 285 -21.02 -69.32 -16.05
N MET A 286 -20.38 -70.49 -16.18
CA MET A 286 -20.11 -71.14 -17.47
C MET A 286 -21.43 -71.46 -18.19
N ARG A 287 -21.63 -70.92 -19.40
CA ARG A 287 -22.67 -71.38 -20.33
C ARG A 287 -22.06 -72.22 -21.46
N PRO A 288 -22.75 -73.28 -21.92
CA PRO A 288 -22.21 -74.19 -22.93
C PRO A 288 -22.34 -73.60 -24.34
N GLU A 289 -21.33 -73.87 -25.16
CA GLU A 289 -21.28 -73.55 -26.60
C GLU A 289 -22.34 -74.30 -27.38
N GLN A 290 -23.08 -73.58 -28.24
CA GLN A 290 -23.71 -74.18 -29.41
C GLN A 290 -23.53 -73.30 -30.65
N ASN A 291 -23.27 -74.00 -31.74
CA ASN A 291 -22.75 -73.61 -33.02
C ASN A 291 -23.92 -73.56 -34.03
N ALA A 292 -24.13 -72.46 -34.76
CA ALA A 292 -24.93 -72.47 -35.99
C ALA A 292 -24.73 -71.22 -36.86
N SER A 293 -24.59 -71.50 -38.16
CA SER A 293 -24.33 -70.68 -39.36
C SER A 293 -25.37 -69.60 -39.73
N PRO A 294 -25.07 -68.74 -40.74
CA PRO A 294 -25.70 -67.44 -40.94
C PRO A 294 -26.79 -67.43 -42.01
N GLN A 295 -27.78 -66.54 -41.86
CA GLN A 295 -28.50 -65.92 -42.98
C GLN A 295 -28.74 -64.44 -42.66
N GLY A 296 -28.54 -63.62 -43.69
CA GLY A 296 -28.49 -62.17 -43.59
C GLY A 296 -29.79 -61.47 -43.95
N GLU A 297 -29.59 -60.27 -44.47
CA GLU A 297 -30.54 -59.20 -44.84
C GLU A 297 -30.90 -58.26 -43.67
N SER A 298 -30.28 -57.07 -43.56
CA SER A 298 -30.37 -55.88 -44.43
C SER A 298 -31.58 -55.01 -44.08
N ILE A 299 -31.32 -53.86 -43.43
CA ILE A 299 -31.75 -52.49 -43.79
C ILE A 299 -31.59 -51.54 -42.59
N CYS A 300 -30.68 -50.56 -42.78
CA CYS A 300 -30.77 -49.10 -42.52
C CYS A 300 -31.37 -48.61 -41.17
N ASP A 301 -30.94 -47.55 -40.50
CA ASP A 301 -29.97 -46.44 -40.67
C ASP A 301 -30.26 -45.57 -39.41
N SER A 302 -29.33 -45.19 -38.55
CA SER A 302 -28.60 -43.91 -38.61
C SER A 302 -28.11 -43.57 -37.19
N GLY A 303 -26.98 -42.84 -37.08
CA GLY A 303 -26.83 -41.83 -36.02
C GLY A 303 -25.82 -42.06 -34.89
N GLU A 304 -24.56 -42.30 -35.24
CA GLU A 304 -23.31 -41.75 -34.65
C GLU A 304 -23.21 -41.37 -33.15
N ALA A 305 -22.34 -42.12 -32.46
CA ALA A 305 -21.69 -41.78 -31.20
C ALA A 305 -20.18 -41.57 -31.43
N ALA A 306 -19.61 -40.48 -30.92
CA ALA A 306 -18.16 -40.28 -30.85
C ALA A 306 -17.63 -40.78 -29.50
N GLY A 307 -17.01 -41.96 -29.52
CA GLY A 307 -16.20 -42.52 -28.45
C GLY A 307 -14.72 -42.26 -28.70
N VAL A 308 -14.06 -41.68 -27.70
CA VAL A 308 -12.60 -41.56 -27.59
C VAL A 308 -11.98 -42.94 -27.40
N LYS A 309 -10.90 -43.24 -28.14
CA LYS A 309 -9.96 -44.33 -27.84
C LYS A 309 -8.52 -43.84 -27.94
N THR A 310 -7.83 -43.93 -26.81
CA THR A 310 -6.52 -44.59 -26.58
C THR A 310 -5.60 -44.81 -27.78
N ASN A 311 -4.31 -44.45 -27.68
CA ASN A 311 -3.26 -45.34 -27.17
C ASN A 311 -1.85 -44.69 -27.20
N GLU A 312 -0.93 -45.41 -26.55
CA GLU A 312 0.41 -45.08 -26.08
C GLU A 312 1.52 -44.94 -27.14
N ALA A 313 2.65 -44.41 -26.64
CA ALA A 313 4.05 -44.87 -26.84
C ALA A 313 4.99 -44.16 -27.85
N SER A 314 6.03 -43.56 -27.26
CA SER A 314 7.47 -43.62 -27.61
C SER A 314 7.98 -43.11 -28.97
N ALA A 315 8.89 -42.13 -28.94
CA ALA A 315 10.31 -42.28 -29.33
C ALA A 315 11.07 -40.94 -29.26
N ALA A 316 12.35 -41.03 -28.88
CA ALA A 316 13.33 -39.94 -28.81
C ALA A 316 13.92 -39.59 -30.19
N VAL A 317 14.27 -38.32 -30.42
CA VAL A 317 15.31 -37.89 -31.39
C VAL A 317 15.96 -36.57 -30.91
N SER A 318 17.29 -36.60 -30.83
CA SER A 318 18.21 -35.45 -30.70
C SER A 318 18.18 -34.54 -31.93
N ALA A 319 18.34 -33.22 -31.75
CA ALA A 319 19.01 -32.38 -32.74
C ALA A 319 19.53 -31.07 -32.12
N GLN A 320 20.82 -30.82 -32.33
CA GLN A 320 21.52 -29.57 -32.06
C GLN A 320 21.08 -28.46 -33.00
N ALA A 321 21.06 -27.21 -32.52
CA ALA A 321 21.37 -25.97 -33.25
C ALA A 321 21.23 -24.81 -32.26
N SER A 322 21.88 -23.66 -32.35
CA SER A 322 23.14 -23.23 -32.95
C SER A 322 23.36 -21.85 -32.32
N VAL A 323 24.60 -21.58 -31.95
CA VAL A 323 25.04 -20.28 -31.44
C VAL A 323 25.03 -19.26 -32.58
N GLU A 324 24.33 -18.13 -32.38
CA GLU A 324 24.60 -16.91 -33.12
C GLU A 324 24.92 -15.77 -32.14
N GLN A 325 26.15 -15.30 -32.22
CA GLN A 325 26.63 -14.04 -31.65
C GLN A 325 26.06 -12.86 -32.46
N PRO A 326 25.78 -11.71 -31.84
CA PRO A 326 25.87 -10.44 -32.53
C PRO A 326 27.26 -9.81 -32.35
N ALA A 327 27.78 -9.37 -33.49
CA ALA A 327 29.10 -8.79 -33.70
C ALA A 327 29.35 -7.49 -32.92
N ALA A 328 30.61 -7.31 -32.54
CA ALA A 328 31.18 -6.07 -32.05
C ALA A 328 31.07 -4.95 -33.09
N LEU A 329 30.50 -3.82 -32.69
CA LEU A 329 30.72 -2.53 -33.35
C LEU A 329 31.45 -1.60 -32.41
N ALA A 330 32.43 -0.94 -33.00
CA ALA A 330 33.51 -0.21 -32.36
C ALA A 330 33.07 1.10 -31.70
N ASP A 331 33.85 1.41 -30.68
CA ASP A 331 34.09 2.66 -29.97
C ASP A 331 33.82 3.94 -30.80
N LYS A 332 32.81 4.70 -30.39
CA LYS A 332 32.70 6.15 -30.65
C LYS A 332 32.14 6.83 -29.40
N GLN A 333 33.05 7.36 -28.58
CA GLN A 333 32.76 8.36 -27.56
C GLN A 333 31.96 9.53 -28.19
N PRO A 334 30.81 9.94 -27.62
CA PRO A 334 30.16 11.17 -28.04
C PRO A 334 30.95 12.37 -27.50
N GLU A 335 31.48 13.22 -28.40
CA GLU A 335 32.02 14.52 -28.02
C GLU A 335 30.95 15.34 -27.30
N LYS A 336 31.29 15.85 -26.11
CA LYS A 336 30.43 16.73 -25.32
C LYS A 336 30.21 18.05 -26.08
N PRO A 337 28.97 18.57 -26.16
CA PRO A 337 28.75 19.88 -26.76
C PRO A 337 29.43 20.96 -25.91
N LYS A 338 30.20 21.86 -26.55
CA LYS A 338 30.74 23.06 -25.92
C LYS A 338 29.57 23.95 -25.49
N VAL A 339 29.39 24.10 -24.18
CA VAL A 339 28.42 25.03 -23.60
C VAL A 339 29.09 26.39 -23.49
N GLU A 340 28.71 27.34 -24.35
CA GLU A 340 29.05 28.74 -24.14
C GLU A 340 28.29 29.29 -22.92
N ARG A 341 29.01 29.98 -22.04
CA ARG A 341 28.50 30.59 -20.80
C ARG A 341 28.65 32.10 -20.90
N THR A 342 27.70 32.84 -20.34
CA THR A 342 27.87 34.28 -20.10
C THR A 342 28.89 34.51 -18.96
N PRO A 343 29.45 35.72 -18.78
CA PRO A 343 30.42 36.01 -17.72
C PRO A 343 29.95 35.67 -16.29
N ASN A 344 28.63 35.58 -16.07
CA ASN A 344 28.01 35.23 -14.78
C ASN A 344 27.53 33.77 -14.69
N GLY A 345 27.93 32.89 -15.62
CA GLY A 345 27.83 31.44 -15.45
C GLY A 345 26.49 30.77 -15.79
N ALA A 346 25.51 31.48 -16.34
CA ALA A 346 24.24 30.89 -16.79
C ALA A 346 24.36 30.24 -18.18
N ARG A 347 23.65 29.12 -18.40
CA ARG A 347 23.59 28.38 -19.69
C ARG A 347 22.66 29.06 -20.68
N ILE A 348 23.09 29.22 -21.93
CA ILE A 348 22.25 29.69 -23.04
C ILE A 348 21.61 28.48 -23.72
N ILE A 349 20.28 28.45 -23.85
CA ILE A 349 19.53 27.42 -24.57
C ILE A 349 18.95 28.07 -25.84
N PRO A 350 19.24 27.57 -27.05
CA PRO A 350 18.66 28.11 -28.28
C PRO A 350 17.21 27.63 -28.41
N ILE A 351 16.32 28.56 -28.76
CA ILE A 351 14.91 28.31 -29.03
C ILE A 351 14.78 27.77 -30.47
N GLN A 352 14.16 26.61 -30.64
CA GLN A 352 13.64 26.12 -31.92
C GLN A 352 12.14 25.85 -31.82
#